data_AF-H2CLR9-F1
#
_entry.id   AF-H2CLR9-F1
#
_cell.length_a   1.000
_cell.length_b   1.000
_cell.length_c   1.000
_cell.angle_alpha   90.00
_cell.angle_beta   90.00
_cell.angle_gamma   90.00
#
_symmetry.space_group_name_H-M   'P 1'
#
loop_
_entity.id
_entity.type
_entity.pdbx_description
1 polymer ?
#
loop_
_entity_poly.entity_id
_entity_poly.type
_entity_poly.pdbx_seq_one_letter_code
_entity_poly.pdbx_strand_id
1 'polypeptide(L)'
;MRKLYQKCMRWAFLPLMVLLCACNRSKTDESALLSLTSLADNVSSIPELSYLTTPGSYFHDEAFPGHWLPWTTDGATAISMGPTFLTRGVRCSGRYCDDVSLFASESGHAETNSWWTDYFSEEGNNSRICENNGFVTGIRCSGSYCDNISLRCSQVDNAVRTGCYWTAALSEEGGGKFIAPQSMYVAGISCSGSNCDNKRLYICQADSGGPSFDLDAMAAEFAPRLRFDQEFGTGSGDGRKCFPSDAGAYYALRAQGYTPQSLCNQDYSTIANNEVPVYYMAERVGTNAVMIRYWYFYAWQSTCFLSAGSHAADWESMAVLVVDGQLMRVAYFQHGGWYTKERGSFETTGTHPIGYVGKNAHGTYHDDGGSGGCLYFEDFRNPGSNDYRMDAWNNLVRLGRGSSYPDWMNCTGSSCFDGIGHPIEQTGSMPSLGGCGKDGCDKSSLVANMPFLNDPAGSEYSTILAKHSARLLDVTGGGTGNGVAIQQYGYTGGDNQAFGFERMPDGSFRIVARHSGRCLDVSGASTADGAALIQYACGGGANQRYQLVDQGGGFFEIRAQHSDRCVDVSGASMADGASIVQWLCAGVDNQRFRFSQ
;
A
#
# COMPACT_ATOMS: atom_id res chain seq x y z
N MET A 1 -57.65 17.61 34.57
CA MET A 1 -56.78 17.02 35.61
C MET A 1 -55.32 17.19 35.21
N ARG A 2 -54.58 17.99 35.99
CA ARG A 2 -53.15 17.90 36.36
C ARG A 2 -52.18 17.01 35.52
N LYS A 3 -50.96 17.42 35.16
CA LYS A 3 -50.26 18.73 35.13
C LYS A 3 -48.85 18.52 34.49
N LEU A 4 -48.44 19.39 33.54
CA LEU A 4 -47.07 19.94 33.28
C LEU A 4 -45.82 19.00 33.13
N TYR A 5 -44.63 19.42 32.65
CA TYR A 5 -44.20 20.31 31.54
C TYR A 5 -42.63 20.26 31.48
N GLN A 6 -42.07 20.08 30.28
CA GLN A 6 -40.88 20.75 29.67
C GLN A 6 -39.73 21.39 30.51
N LYS A 7 -38.49 21.29 29.94
CA LYS A 7 -37.24 22.13 30.06
C LYS A 7 -36.07 21.44 30.82
N CYS A 8 -34.76 21.63 30.58
CA CYS A 8 -33.86 22.39 29.69
C CYS A 8 -32.41 21.88 30.06
N MET A 9 -31.48 21.57 29.15
CA MET A 9 -30.50 22.45 28.47
C MET A 9 -29.29 22.95 29.31
N ARG A 10 -28.08 22.67 28.78
CA ARG A 10 -26.82 23.47 28.71
C ARG A 10 -25.67 23.31 29.74
N TRP A 11 -24.49 22.99 29.16
CA TRP A 11 -23.10 23.41 29.51
C TRP A 11 -22.51 22.72 30.79
N ALA A 12 -21.18 22.51 30.97
CA ALA A 12 -19.97 22.92 30.24
C ALA A 12 -18.70 22.09 30.64
N PHE A 13 -17.67 22.08 29.76
CA PHE A 13 -16.22 21.85 30.01
C PHE A 13 -15.62 20.51 30.56
N LEU A 14 -14.49 20.13 29.94
CA LEU A 14 -13.42 19.18 30.34
C LEU A 14 -12.56 19.71 31.53
N PRO A 15 -11.49 19.03 32.05
CA PRO A 15 -10.85 17.73 31.68
C PRO A 15 -10.51 16.79 32.89
N LEU A 16 -9.71 15.75 32.61
CA LEU A 16 -8.82 15.00 33.54
C LEU A 16 -9.47 14.10 34.63
N MET A 17 -9.47 12.78 34.41
CA MET A 17 -8.48 11.90 35.07
C MET A 17 -8.56 10.47 34.52
N VAL A 18 -7.39 9.84 34.33
CA VAL A 18 -7.27 8.40 34.12
C VAL A 18 -7.55 7.69 35.44
N LEU A 19 -8.51 6.76 35.46
CA LEU A 19 -8.43 5.62 36.36
C LEU A 19 -9.12 4.40 35.75
N LEU A 20 -8.31 3.42 35.34
CA LEU A 20 -8.76 2.04 35.16
C LEU A 20 -9.17 1.49 36.53
N CYS A 21 -10.42 1.08 36.67
CA CYS A 21 -10.73 -0.03 37.56
C CYS A 21 -11.97 -0.78 37.08
N ALA A 22 -11.74 -1.96 36.51
CA ALA A 22 -12.79 -2.95 36.42
C ALA A 22 -13.19 -3.35 37.84
N CYS A 23 -14.45 -3.15 38.21
CA CYS A 23 -15.01 -3.74 39.41
C CYS A 23 -16.19 -4.63 39.01
N ASN A 24 -15.86 -5.82 38.49
CA ASN A 24 -16.85 -6.87 38.40
C ASN A 24 -17.01 -7.49 39.79
N ARG A 25 -18.12 -7.19 40.48
CA ARG A 25 -18.47 -7.89 41.71
C ARG A 25 -18.87 -9.32 41.37
N SER A 26 -18.18 -10.29 41.97
CA SER A 26 -18.75 -11.62 42.18
C SER A 26 -18.60 -12.02 43.64
N LYS A 27 -19.66 -12.63 44.19
CA LYS A 27 -19.65 -13.90 44.94
C LYS A 27 -21.01 -14.14 45.60
N THR A 28 -21.79 -15.03 44.99
CA THR A 28 -21.84 -16.43 45.45
C THR A 28 -20.99 -17.22 44.44
N ASP A 29 -19.98 -18.01 44.78
CA ASP A 29 -19.60 -18.56 46.09
C ASP A 29 -18.06 -18.72 46.28
N GLU A 30 -17.68 -19.04 47.52
CA GLU A 30 -16.40 -19.60 48.01
C GLU A 30 -15.04 -18.87 47.83
N SER A 31 -14.14 -19.14 48.79
CA SER A 31 -12.70 -18.80 48.91
C SER A 31 -12.27 -17.36 49.29
N ALA A 32 -11.98 -17.21 50.60
CA ALA A 32 -10.88 -16.50 51.27
C ALA A 32 -10.50 -15.02 50.96
N LEU A 33 -10.70 -14.17 51.97
CA LEU A 33 -9.95 -12.94 52.26
C LEU A 33 -8.84 -13.25 53.30
N LEU A 34 -7.66 -12.64 53.17
CA LEU A 34 -6.67 -12.37 54.24
C LEU A 34 -5.62 -11.37 53.67
N SER A 35 -5.69 -10.10 54.06
CA SER A 35 -4.84 -9.48 55.11
C SER A 35 -3.36 -9.35 54.76
N LEU A 36 -2.93 -8.11 54.48
CA LEU A 36 -1.56 -7.74 54.13
C LEU A 36 -0.95 -6.90 55.28
N THR A 37 -0.09 -7.49 56.11
CA THR A 37 0.78 -6.77 57.06
C THR A 37 2.03 -7.58 57.40
N SER A 38 3.19 -6.90 57.47
CA SER A 38 4.48 -7.33 58.06
C SER A 38 5.10 -8.62 57.47
N LEU A 39 6.28 -8.60 56.86
CA LEU A 39 7.54 -8.07 57.39
C LEU A 39 8.50 -7.72 56.24
N ALA A 40 9.17 -6.58 56.36
CA ALA A 40 10.48 -6.43 55.74
C ALA A 40 11.52 -7.15 56.62
N ASP A 41 12.47 -7.84 56.01
CA ASP A 41 13.91 -7.65 56.27
C ASP A 41 14.78 -8.61 55.44
N ASN A 42 15.90 -8.08 54.95
CA ASN A 42 17.11 -8.78 54.49
C ASN A 42 16.99 -9.92 53.45
N VAL A 43 17.31 -9.63 52.19
CA VAL A 43 18.61 -10.03 51.57
C VAL A 43 19.05 -8.93 50.58
N SER A 44 20.33 -8.56 50.64
CA SER A 44 20.99 -7.54 49.81
C SER A 44 21.65 -8.09 48.54
N SER A 45 21.98 -7.21 47.58
CA SER A 45 22.49 -7.45 46.19
C SER A 45 21.40 -7.98 45.25
N ILE A 46 21.12 -7.39 44.09
CA ILE A 46 21.98 -6.94 42.95
C ILE A 46 21.51 -5.54 42.44
N PRO A 47 22.34 -4.69 41.81
CA PRO A 47 21.95 -3.31 41.49
C PRO A 47 21.06 -3.13 40.24
N GLU A 48 20.14 -2.17 40.37
CA GLU A 48 19.40 -1.37 39.38
C GLU A 48 18.94 -1.99 38.04
N LEU A 49 17.64 -2.27 37.98
CA LEU A 49 16.83 -2.13 36.77
C LEU A 49 15.46 -1.56 37.15
N SER A 50 15.19 -0.33 36.75
CA SER A 50 13.97 0.42 37.11
C SER A 50 12.96 0.43 35.95
N TYR A 51 11.68 0.62 36.32
CA TYR A 51 10.52 0.76 35.41
C TYR A 51 10.09 -0.48 34.58
N LEU A 52 9.30 -1.34 35.23
CA LEU A 52 8.25 -2.10 34.56
C LEU A 52 6.93 -1.31 34.60
N THR A 53 6.65 -0.56 33.52
CA THR A 53 5.30 -0.11 33.17
C THR A 53 5.04 -0.51 31.71
N THR A 54 3.99 -1.29 31.48
CA THR A 54 3.65 -1.93 30.20
C THR A 54 3.48 -0.94 29.02
N PRO A 55 4.24 -1.10 27.92
CA PRO A 55 3.89 -0.61 26.60
C PRO A 55 3.29 -1.76 25.78
N GLY A 56 1.99 -1.68 25.48
CA GLY A 56 1.23 -2.74 24.81
C GLY A 56 1.02 -2.52 23.31
N SER A 57 2.10 -2.47 22.52
CA SER A 57 2.04 -2.62 21.05
C SER A 57 3.45 -2.82 20.48
N TYR A 58 3.91 -4.07 20.39
CA TYR A 58 5.11 -4.42 19.62
C TYR A 58 4.80 -4.31 18.12
N PHE A 59 4.86 -3.09 17.60
CA PHE A 59 5.47 -2.91 16.29
C PHE A 59 6.98 -3.20 16.45
N HIS A 60 7.65 -3.60 15.37
CA HIS A 60 8.99 -3.08 15.21
C HIS A 60 8.81 -1.57 15.02
N ASP A 61 9.16 -0.79 16.04
CA ASP A 61 9.45 0.62 15.84
C ASP A 61 10.59 0.67 14.81
N GLU A 62 10.30 0.96 13.54
CA GLU A 62 11.27 1.68 12.71
C GLU A 62 11.56 2.95 13.49
N ALA A 63 12.75 3.04 14.10
CA ALA A 63 13.07 4.09 15.05
C ALA A 63 13.02 5.47 14.35
N PHE A 64 13.11 5.47 13.02
CA PHE A 64 13.00 6.62 12.16
C PHE A 64 12.30 6.23 10.84
N PRO A 65 11.14 6.81 10.49
CA PRO A 65 10.57 6.61 9.17
C PRO A 65 11.52 7.10 8.08
N GLY A 66 11.45 6.45 6.91
CA GLY A 66 12.23 6.83 5.74
C GLY A 66 12.05 8.30 5.37
N HIS A 67 13.15 9.03 5.21
CA HIS A 67 13.13 10.49 5.06
C HIS A 67 14.18 10.98 4.07
N TRP A 68 13.90 12.14 3.47
CA TRP A 68 14.89 12.83 2.66
C TRP A 68 15.89 13.57 3.55
N LEU A 69 17.18 13.34 3.31
CA LEU A 69 18.25 14.18 3.84
C LEU A 69 18.11 15.62 3.30
N PRO A 70 18.70 16.63 3.97
CA PRO A 70 18.85 17.97 3.42
C PRO A 70 19.47 17.96 2.01
N TRP A 71 19.22 19.03 1.25
CA TRP A 71 19.85 19.23 -0.05
C TRP A 71 21.36 19.51 0.11
N THR A 72 22.16 18.95 -0.79
CA THR A 72 23.56 19.32 -1.03
C THR A 72 23.70 19.83 -2.46
N THR A 73 24.63 20.74 -2.69
CA THR A 73 24.87 21.44 -3.97
C THR A 73 26.36 21.82 -4.03
N ASP A 74 26.84 22.52 -5.07
CA ASP A 74 28.26 22.91 -5.14
C ASP A 74 28.72 23.72 -3.91
N GLY A 75 29.91 23.39 -3.42
CA GLY A 75 30.51 23.98 -2.22
C GLY A 75 29.77 23.69 -0.89
N ALA A 76 28.62 23.02 -0.92
CA ALA A 76 27.85 22.69 0.27
C ALA A 76 28.50 21.56 1.09
N THR A 77 28.09 21.44 2.35
CA THR A 77 28.51 20.31 3.18
C THR A 77 27.98 19.00 2.61
N ALA A 78 28.87 18.00 2.55
CA ALA A 78 28.53 16.62 2.25
C ALA A 78 27.36 16.13 3.12
N ILE A 79 26.40 15.43 2.52
CA ILE A 79 25.31 14.78 3.26
C ILE A 79 25.60 13.29 3.41
N SER A 80 25.33 12.75 4.59
CA SER A 80 25.41 11.33 4.89
C SER A 80 24.36 10.96 5.93
N MET A 81 23.93 9.71 5.93
CA MET A 81 22.97 9.17 6.91
C MET A 81 23.65 8.58 8.14
N GLY A 82 22.83 8.21 9.12
CA GLY A 82 23.27 7.53 10.34
C GLY A 82 23.66 6.06 10.09
N PRO A 83 24.35 5.42 11.05
CA PRO A 83 25.04 4.14 10.86
C PRO A 83 24.13 2.91 10.66
N THR A 84 22.81 3.05 10.64
CA THR A 84 21.83 1.98 10.39
C THR A 84 21.03 2.17 9.10
N PHE A 85 21.30 3.24 8.36
CA PHE A 85 20.53 3.64 7.18
C PHE A 85 21.28 3.33 5.89
N LEU A 86 20.52 3.05 4.84
CA LEU A 86 21.03 2.96 3.48
C LEU A 86 20.25 3.91 2.55
N THR A 87 20.93 4.39 1.50
CA THR A 87 20.27 5.20 0.46
C THR A 87 19.30 4.31 -0.29
N ARG A 88 18.01 4.58 -0.17
CA ARG A 88 16.95 3.90 -0.94
C ARG A 88 16.46 4.73 -2.13
N GLY A 89 16.78 6.03 -2.18
CA GLY A 89 16.39 6.90 -3.28
C GLY A 89 17.30 8.11 -3.44
N VAL A 90 17.22 8.74 -4.60
CA VAL A 90 17.90 10.00 -4.92
C VAL A 90 16.87 10.93 -5.55
N ARG A 91 16.92 12.20 -5.18
CA ARG A 91 16.23 13.27 -5.89
C ARG A 91 17.18 14.39 -6.21
N CYS A 92 16.90 15.12 -7.28
CA CYS A 92 17.52 16.38 -7.60
C CYS A 92 16.50 17.46 -7.94
N SER A 93 16.92 18.71 -7.84
CA SER A 93 16.20 19.90 -8.27
C SER A 93 17.19 20.94 -8.81
N GLY A 94 16.68 22.10 -9.22
CA GLY A 94 17.48 23.15 -9.82
C GLY A 94 17.70 22.94 -11.32
N ARG A 95 18.68 23.63 -11.89
CA ARG A 95 18.96 23.60 -13.34
C ARG A 95 20.22 22.75 -13.54
N TYR A 96 20.14 21.73 -14.38
CA TYR A 96 21.12 20.66 -14.51
C TYR A 96 21.14 19.68 -13.31
N CYS A 97 20.02 19.56 -12.59
CA CYS A 97 19.87 18.56 -11.51
C CYS A 97 20.98 18.73 -10.43
N ASP A 98 21.29 19.98 -10.08
CA ASP A 98 22.46 20.44 -9.33
C ASP A 98 22.29 20.39 -7.80
N ASP A 99 21.08 20.64 -7.30
CA ASP A 99 20.73 20.35 -5.90
C ASP A 99 20.38 18.87 -5.78
N VAL A 100 21.10 18.10 -4.95
CA VAL A 100 20.89 16.64 -4.78
C VAL A 100 20.53 16.30 -3.33
N SER A 101 19.64 15.32 -3.13
CA SER A 101 19.19 14.85 -1.82
C SER A 101 18.96 13.34 -1.85
N LEU A 102 19.29 12.65 -0.76
CA LEU A 102 19.18 11.19 -0.62
C LEU A 102 17.97 10.82 0.25
N PHE A 103 17.24 9.77 -0.13
CA PHE A 103 16.22 9.17 0.72
C PHE A 103 16.88 8.10 1.59
N ALA A 104 17.03 8.40 2.87
CA ALA A 104 17.53 7.48 3.88
C ALA A 104 16.38 6.58 4.34
N SER A 105 16.60 5.26 4.31
CA SER A 105 15.69 4.26 4.89
C SER A 105 16.48 3.49 5.94
N GLU A 106 15.87 3.24 7.10
CA GLU A 106 16.44 2.28 8.05
C GLU A 106 16.53 0.92 7.33
N SER A 107 17.68 0.27 7.47
CA SER A 107 18.05 -0.85 6.58
C SER A 107 18.00 -2.23 7.24
N GLY A 108 17.95 -2.27 8.57
CA GLY A 108 18.18 -3.48 9.37
C GLY A 108 19.65 -3.90 9.47
N HIS A 109 20.58 -3.15 8.85
CA HIS A 109 22.01 -3.41 8.87
C HIS A 109 22.79 -2.26 9.52
N ALA A 110 23.91 -2.59 10.17
CA ALA A 110 24.89 -1.64 10.66
C ALA A 110 25.99 -1.40 9.62
N GLU A 111 26.36 -0.14 9.41
CA GLU A 111 27.55 0.24 8.64
C GLU A 111 28.82 -0.26 9.36
N THR A 112 29.63 -1.09 8.71
CA THR A 112 30.84 -1.70 9.29
C THR A 112 32.14 -1.01 8.89
N ASN A 113 32.18 -0.45 7.69
CA ASN A 113 33.34 0.24 7.14
C ASN A 113 32.86 1.23 6.07
N SER A 114 33.35 2.48 6.10
CA SER A 114 32.85 3.55 5.24
C SER A 114 33.98 4.39 4.65
N TRP A 115 33.87 4.74 3.38
CA TRP A 115 34.84 5.56 2.66
C TRP A 115 34.13 6.49 1.67
N TRP A 116 34.83 7.55 1.25
CA TRP A 116 34.39 8.36 0.12
C TRP A 116 35.07 7.85 -1.15
N THR A 117 34.33 7.78 -2.26
CA THR A 117 34.95 7.58 -3.59
C THR A 117 35.74 8.83 -3.99
N ASP A 118 36.67 8.68 -4.91
CA ASP A 118 37.14 9.80 -5.72
C ASP A 118 35.95 10.51 -6.39
N TYR A 119 36.14 11.78 -6.74
CA TYR A 119 35.20 12.51 -7.57
C TYR A 119 35.11 11.89 -8.97
N PHE A 120 33.93 11.99 -9.57
CA PHE A 120 33.60 11.45 -10.88
C PHE A 120 32.53 12.32 -11.55
N SER A 121 32.57 12.45 -12.87
CA SER A 121 31.76 13.37 -13.69
C SER A 121 31.65 12.84 -15.13
N GLU A 122 30.81 13.46 -15.97
CA GLU A 122 30.71 13.11 -17.39
C GLU A 122 32.01 13.32 -18.18
N GLU A 123 32.90 14.21 -17.71
CA GLU A 123 34.14 14.58 -18.41
C GLU A 123 35.25 13.53 -18.28
N GLY A 124 35.07 12.52 -17.41
CA GLY A 124 36.09 11.52 -17.09
C GLY A 124 35.50 10.12 -16.90
N ASN A 125 35.83 9.48 -15.77
CA ASN A 125 35.10 8.28 -15.39
C ASN A 125 33.70 8.72 -14.94
N ASN A 126 32.67 8.31 -15.67
CA ASN A 126 31.31 8.80 -15.51
C ASN A 126 30.42 7.92 -14.61
N SER A 127 31.00 6.99 -13.86
CA SER A 127 30.24 6.20 -12.89
C SER A 127 31.09 5.70 -11.73
N ARG A 128 30.45 5.54 -10.57
CA ARG A 128 30.99 4.82 -9.41
C ARG A 128 29.95 3.88 -8.85
N ILE A 129 30.33 2.61 -8.77
CA ILE A 129 29.66 1.59 -7.94
C ILE A 129 30.53 1.41 -6.70
N CYS A 130 29.91 1.37 -5.52
CA CYS A 130 30.63 1.10 -4.28
C CYS A 130 31.32 -0.27 -4.34
N GLU A 131 32.59 -0.32 -3.96
CA GLU A 131 33.37 -1.57 -3.98
C GLU A 131 33.00 -2.47 -2.80
N ASN A 132 33.52 -3.71 -2.79
CA ASN A 132 33.45 -4.63 -1.64
C ASN A 132 32.04 -4.87 -1.04
N ASN A 133 31.02 -4.93 -1.90
CA ASN A 133 29.59 -5.03 -1.54
C ASN A 133 29.01 -3.84 -0.75
N GLY A 134 29.66 -2.69 -0.80
CA GLY A 134 29.14 -1.47 -0.19
C GLY A 134 27.89 -0.90 -0.89
N PHE A 135 27.17 -0.08 -0.14
CA PHE A 135 26.03 0.71 -0.57
C PHE A 135 26.30 2.20 -0.39
N VAL A 136 25.56 3.06 -1.08
CA VAL A 136 25.64 4.51 -0.92
C VAL A 136 24.98 4.89 0.40
N THR A 137 25.67 5.67 1.21
CA THR A 137 25.21 6.21 2.51
C THR A 137 25.46 7.71 2.63
N GLY A 138 25.83 8.36 1.54
CA GLY A 138 26.08 9.79 1.46
C GLY A 138 26.55 10.23 0.09
N ILE A 139 26.48 11.53 -0.15
CA ILE A 139 26.86 12.17 -1.41
C ILE A 139 27.41 13.57 -1.12
N ARG A 140 28.36 14.00 -1.96
CA ARG A 140 28.87 15.36 -1.97
C ARG A 140 29.12 15.81 -3.41
N CYS A 141 28.85 17.09 -3.64
CA CYS A 141 29.06 17.79 -4.89
C CYS A 141 30.34 18.63 -4.82
N SER A 142 30.94 18.89 -5.97
CA SER A 142 31.88 19.98 -6.19
C SER A 142 31.87 20.37 -7.67
N GLY A 143 32.41 21.54 -8.00
CA GLY A 143 32.48 22.01 -9.38
C GLY A 143 31.15 22.63 -9.84
N SER A 144 31.10 23.13 -11.06
CA SER A 144 29.95 23.94 -11.49
C SER A 144 28.72 23.06 -11.64
N TYR A 145 27.65 23.38 -10.89
CA TYR A 145 26.35 22.70 -10.94
C TYR A 145 26.33 21.24 -10.43
N CYS A 146 27.21 20.86 -9.47
CA CYS A 146 27.34 19.47 -9.00
C CYS A 146 27.67 18.48 -10.15
N ASP A 147 28.47 18.92 -11.11
CA ASP A 147 29.05 18.11 -12.18
C ASP A 147 29.97 17.01 -11.61
N ASN A 148 30.74 17.30 -10.57
CA ASN A 148 31.64 16.36 -9.92
C ASN A 148 31.02 15.79 -8.63
N ILE A 149 30.67 14.51 -8.67
CA ILE A 149 30.05 13.78 -7.57
C ILE A 149 31.08 12.90 -6.86
N SER A 150 30.96 12.76 -5.55
CA SER A 150 31.67 11.74 -4.76
C SER A 150 30.65 11.06 -3.83
N LEU A 151 30.65 9.73 -3.78
CA LEU A 151 29.72 8.95 -2.97
C LEU A 151 30.40 8.55 -1.66
N ARG A 152 29.68 8.62 -0.54
CA ARG A 152 30.05 7.86 0.65
C ARG A 152 29.51 6.46 0.46
N CYS A 153 30.42 5.50 0.42
CA CYS A 153 30.13 4.08 0.35
C CYS A 153 30.33 3.48 1.74
N SER A 154 29.39 2.64 2.18
CA SER A 154 29.53 1.85 3.40
C SER A 154 29.28 0.38 3.12
N GLN A 155 30.18 -0.48 3.61
CA GLN A 155 29.88 -1.88 3.83
C GLN A 155 28.90 -2.03 4.99
N VAL A 156 28.08 -3.06 4.92
CA VAL A 156 27.07 -3.41 5.92
C VAL A 156 27.36 -4.77 6.51
N ASP A 157 26.93 -4.99 7.75
CA ASP A 157 27.12 -6.27 8.42
C ASP A 157 26.26 -7.38 7.80
N ASN A 158 26.85 -8.57 7.70
CA ASN A 158 26.18 -9.82 7.34
C ASN A 158 25.40 -9.83 6.00
N ALA A 159 25.58 -8.84 5.12
CA ALA A 159 24.84 -8.74 3.86
C ALA A 159 25.74 -8.62 2.62
N VAL A 160 25.25 -9.16 1.51
CA VAL A 160 25.85 -9.09 0.17
C VAL A 160 24.88 -8.44 -0.82
N ARG A 161 25.43 -7.94 -1.93
CA ARG A 161 24.63 -7.35 -3.00
C ARG A 161 24.09 -8.41 -3.94
N THR A 162 22.78 -8.45 -4.10
CA THR A 162 22.06 -9.33 -5.03
C THR A 162 21.04 -8.51 -5.84
N GLY A 163 20.45 -9.12 -6.88
CA GLY A 163 19.34 -8.52 -7.65
C GLY A 163 19.64 -7.16 -8.31
N CYS A 164 20.90 -6.87 -8.63
CA CYS A 164 21.30 -5.52 -9.03
C CYS A 164 20.87 -5.12 -10.46
N TYR A 165 20.45 -3.87 -10.65
CA TYR A 165 20.19 -3.28 -11.96
C TYR A 165 20.43 -1.76 -12.00
N TRP A 166 20.57 -1.20 -13.21
CA TRP A 166 20.63 0.25 -13.43
C TRP A 166 19.25 0.81 -13.76
N THR A 167 18.86 1.93 -13.14
CA THR A 167 17.63 2.66 -13.46
C THR A 167 17.68 3.32 -14.85
N ALA A 168 16.55 3.86 -15.29
CA ALA A 168 16.52 4.95 -16.28
C ALA A 168 17.25 6.20 -15.74
N ALA A 169 17.49 7.18 -16.60
CA ALA A 169 18.08 8.45 -16.20
C ALA A 169 17.11 9.27 -15.33
N LEU A 170 17.66 9.85 -14.27
CA LEU A 170 17.07 10.83 -13.39
C LEU A 170 17.59 12.21 -13.82
N SER A 171 16.70 13.08 -14.27
CA SER A 171 16.97 14.48 -14.63
C SER A 171 15.76 15.32 -14.20
N GLU A 172 15.95 16.63 -14.05
CA GLU A 172 14.88 17.60 -13.85
C GLU A 172 13.79 17.51 -14.94
N GLU A 173 14.16 17.19 -16.18
CA GLU A 173 13.20 17.01 -17.29
C GLU A 173 12.27 15.80 -17.09
N GLY A 174 12.75 14.79 -16.34
CA GLY A 174 12.01 13.57 -15.98
C GLY A 174 11.37 13.61 -14.59
N GLY A 175 11.31 14.78 -13.93
CA GLY A 175 10.73 14.93 -12.59
C GLY A 175 11.69 14.64 -11.43
N GLY A 176 12.97 14.42 -11.69
CA GLY A 176 14.07 14.55 -10.73
C GLY A 176 14.08 13.62 -9.51
N LYS A 177 13.09 12.75 -9.27
CA LYS A 177 12.96 11.91 -8.05
C LYS A 177 12.85 10.42 -8.36
N PHE A 178 13.67 9.59 -7.71
CA PHE A 178 13.54 8.13 -7.70
C PHE A 178 13.65 7.59 -6.26
N ILE A 179 12.77 6.65 -5.90
CA ILE A 179 12.86 5.84 -4.68
C ILE A 179 12.73 4.38 -5.11
N ALA A 180 13.68 3.54 -4.69
CA ALA A 180 13.66 2.12 -4.98
C ALA A 180 12.55 1.40 -4.19
N PRO A 181 12.14 0.18 -4.61
CA PRO A 181 11.28 -0.70 -3.81
C PRO A 181 11.84 -0.96 -2.40
N GLN A 182 11.03 -1.52 -1.49
CA GLN A 182 11.55 -1.96 -0.18
C GLN A 182 12.64 -3.02 -0.35
N SER A 183 13.58 -3.09 0.61
CA SER A 183 14.79 -3.93 0.56
C SER A 183 15.76 -3.67 -0.61
N MET A 184 15.51 -2.67 -1.47
CA MET A 184 16.41 -2.25 -2.54
C MET A 184 17.12 -0.94 -2.16
N TYR A 185 18.44 -0.87 -2.38
CA TYR A 185 19.28 0.26 -1.99
C TYR A 185 20.23 0.66 -3.12
N VAL A 186 20.55 1.95 -3.20
CA VAL A 186 21.51 2.52 -4.15
C VAL A 186 22.91 2.02 -3.77
N ALA A 187 23.57 1.35 -4.70
CA ALA A 187 24.93 0.82 -4.59
C ALA A 187 25.91 1.54 -5.55
N GLY A 188 25.43 2.47 -6.37
CA GLY A 188 26.26 3.28 -7.26
C GLY A 188 25.45 4.33 -8.02
N ILE A 189 26.14 5.30 -8.62
CA ILE A 189 25.57 6.36 -9.46
C ILE A 189 26.43 6.54 -10.72
N SER A 190 25.80 6.88 -11.83
CA SER A 190 26.44 7.26 -13.10
C SER A 190 25.95 8.64 -13.54
N CYS A 191 26.89 9.47 -14.00
CA CYS A 191 26.68 10.77 -14.63
C CYS A 191 26.62 10.63 -16.16
N SER A 192 25.78 11.43 -16.79
CA SER A 192 25.71 11.60 -18.25
C SER A 192 25.03 12.94 -18.58
N GLY A 193 25.05 13.32 -19.86
CA GLY A 193 24.57 14.63 -20.32
C GLY A 193 25.53 15.76 -19.90
N SER A 194 25.05 17.00 -19.77
CA SER A 194 25.91 18.16 -19.47
C SER A 194 25.82 18.56 -18.00
N ASN A 195 26.95 18.72 -17.32
CA ASN A 195 27.06 18.99 -15.88
C ASN A 195 26.41 17.88 -15.02
N CYS A 196 26.58 16.62 -15.42
CA CYS A 196 25.91 15.46 -14.81
C CYS A 196 24.37 15.59 -14.68
N ASP A 197 23.68 16.31 -15.58
CA ASP A 197 22.22 16.51 -15.53
C ASP A 197 21.41 15.19 -15.55
N ASN A 198 21.92 14.15 -16.21
CA ASN A 198 21.30 12.83 -16.33
C ASN A 198 22.00 11.80 -15.43
N LYS A 199 21.42 11.54 -14.26
CA LYS A 199 21.95 10.64 -13.22
C LYS A 199 21.28 9.27 -13.28
N ARG A 200 22.03 8.17 -13.46
CA ARG A 200 21.49 6.79 -13.35
C ARG A 200 21.90 6.19 -12.02
N LEU A 201 21.03 5.39 -11.41
CA LEU A 201 21.29 4.75 -10.11
C LEU A 201 21.50 3.25 -10.33
N TYR A 202 22.54 2.69 -9.72
CA TYR A 202 22.74 1.26 -9.63
C TYR A 202 22.10 0.79 -8.33
N ILE A 203 21.00 0.05 -8.42
CA ILE A 203 20.21 -0.41 -7.27
C ILE A 203 20.48 -1.89 -7.05
N CYS A 204 20.67 -2.31 -5.81
CA CYS A 204 20.88 -3.71 -5.39
C CYS A 204 20.06 -4.02 -4.14
N GLN A 205 19.73 -5.29 -3.91
CA GLN A 205 19.27 -5.74 -2.60
C GLN A 205 20.45 -5.81 -1.62
N ALA A 206 20.21 -5.48 -0.35
CA ALA A 206 21.06 -5.89 0.76
C ALA A 206 20.52 -7.20 1.31
N ASP A 207 21.10 -8.32 0.87
CA ASP A 207 20.65 -9.65 1.27
C ASP A 207 21.60 -10.27 2.29
N SER A 208 21.10 -10.47 3.51
CA SER A 208 21.77 -11.20 4.59
C SER A 208 21.39 -12.68 4.67
N GLY A 209 20.69 -13.21 3.66
CA GLY A 209 20.03 -14.51 3.71
C GLY A 209 18.70 -14.50 4.48
N GLY A 210 18.50 -13.51 5.36
CA GLY A 210 17.28 -13.32 6.15
C GLY A 210 16.95 -14.47 7.10
N PRO A 211 15.74 -14.50 7.67
CA PRO A 211 15.18 -15.72 8.22
C PRO A 211 15.01 -16.76 7.10
N SER A 212 15.37 -18.02 7.37
CA SER A 212 15.02 -19.12 6.47
C SER A 212 13.51 -19.34 6.51
N PHE A 213 12.81 -18.88 5.48
CA PHE A 213 11.37 -19.11 5.34
C PHE A 213 11.10 -20.52 4.83
N ASP A 214 10.32 -21.30 5.59
CA ASP A 214 9.62 -22.46 5.06
C ASP A 214 8.43 -21.96 4.24
N LEU A 215 8.68 -21.74 2.94
CA LEU A 215 7.71 -21.17 2.01
C LEU A 215 6.45 -22.02 1.86
N ASP A 216 6.56 -23.34 2.06
CA ASP A 216 5.44 -24.27 1.92
C ASP A 216 4.61 -24.29 3.21
N ALA A 217 5.24 -24.19 4.39
CA ALA A 217 4.54 -23.97 5.66
C ALA A 217 3.83 -22.61 5.70
N MET A 218 4.47 -21.54 5.23
CA MET A 218 3.83 -20.21 5.10
C MET A 218 2.69 -20.24 4.09
N ALA A 219 2.83 -20.97 2.98
CA ALA A 219 1.75 -21.15 2.02
C ALA A 219 0.52 -21.81 2.66
N ALA A 220 0.71 -22.79 3.56
CA ALA A 220 -0.37 -23.38 4.35
C ALA A 220 -0.93 -22.38 5.38
N GLU A 221 -0.09 -21.69 6.15
CA GLU A 221 -0.50 -20.76 7.22
C GLU A 221 -1.36 -19.59 6.71
N PHE A 222 -1.07 -19.07 5.52
CA PHE A 222 -1.73 -17.89 4.94
C PHE A 222 -2.69 -18.22 3.78
N ALA A 223 -3.02 -19.51 3.58
CA ALA A 223 -3.93 -19.93 2.53
C ALA A 223 -5.33 -19.33 2.72
N PRO A 224 -6.03 -18.92 1.65
CA PRO A 224 -7.34 -18.29 1.76
C PRO A 224 -8.43 -19.30 2.13
N ARG A 225 -9.45 -18.83 2.85
CA ARG A 225 -10.78 -19.44 2.85
C ARG A 225 -11.57 -18.84 1.68
N LEU A 226 -11.98 -19.68 0.74
CA LEU A 226 -12.86 -19.27 -0.36
C LEU A 226 -14.31 -19.51 0.04
N ARG A 227 -15.16 -18.48 0.01
CA ARG A 227 -16.61 -18.55 0.24
C ARG A 227 -17.36 -18.51 -1.07
N PHE A 228 -18.32 -19.41 -1.24
CA PHE A 228 -19.15 -19.56 -2.43
C PHE A 228 -20.61 -19.20 -2.12
N ASP A 229 -21.37 -18.87 -3.17
CA ASP A 229 -22.82 -18.68 -3.10
C ASP A 229 -23.55 -20.05 -3.08
N GLN A 230 -24.83 -20.05 -2.69
CA GLN A 230 -25.64 -21.25 -2.55
C GLN A 230 -25.90 -21.96 -3.88
N GLU A 231 -25.86 -23.29 -3.81
CA GLU A 231 -26.29 -24.19 -4.87
C GLU A 231 -27.82 -24.05 -5.09
N PHE A 232 -28.20 -23.52 -6.26
CA PHE A 232 -29.58 -23.23 -6.72
C PHE A 232 -30.37 -22.12 -6.00
N GLY A 233 -31.20 -21.40 -6.78
CA GLY A 233 -32.46 -20.87 -6.24
C GLY A 233 -32.91 -19.45 -6.64
N THR A 234 -32.02 -18.52 -7.02
CA THR A 234 -32.42 -17.12 -7.28
C THR A 234 -31.76 -16.46 -8.50
N GLY A 235 -32.59 -16.06 -9.46
CA GLY A 235 -32.40 -14.86 -10.28
C GLY A 235 -31.46 -14.91 -11.51
N SER A 236 -30.29 -15.55 -11.44
CA SER A 236 -29.22 -15.31 -12.45
C SER A 236 -29.35 -16.07 -13.78
N GLY A 237 -30.47 -16.72 -14.08
CA GLY A 237 -30.81 -17.27 -15.40
C GLY A 237 -30.08 -18.53 -15.89
N ASP A 238 -28.88 -18.86 -15.39
CA ASP A 238 -28.12 -20.06 -15.78
C ASP A 238 -28.05 -21.11 -14.66
N GLY A 239 -28.49 -22.33 -14.96
CA GLY A 239 -28.69 -23.44 -14.02
C GLY A 239 -27.55 -24.47 -13.99
N ARG A 240 -26.35 -24.09 -14.43
CA ARG A 240 -25.17 -24.99 -14.58
C ARG A 240 -23.86 -24.29 -14.20
N LYS A 241 -23.79 -23.81 -12.96
CA LYS A 241 -22.58 -23.13 -12.44
C LYS A 241 -21.59 -24.15 -11.92
N CYS A 242 -20.31 -23.86 -12.08
CA CYS A 242 -19.23 -24.77 -11.73
C CYS A 242 -18.50 -24.24 -10.50
N PHE A 243 -18.28 -25.10 -9.52
CA PHE A 243 -17.29 -24.89 -8.48
C PHE A 243 -15.86 -25.12 -9.04
N PRO A 244 -14.81 -24.75 -8.29
CA PRO A 244 -13.45 -25.16 -8.62
C PRO A 244 -13.33 -26.66 -8.91
N SER A 245 -12.42 -27.02 -9.79
CA SER A 245 -12.23 -28.36 -10.34
C SER A 245 -10.75 -28.75 -10.29
N ASP A 246 -10.42 -30.04 -10.24
CA ASP A 246 -9.02 -30.49 -10.32
C ASP A 246 -8.47 -30.30 -11.75
N ALA A 247 -7.40 -29.52 -11.88
CA ALA A 247 -6.76 -29.19 -13.15
C ALA A 247 -6.04 -30.39 -13.79
N GLY A 248 -5.49 -31.30 -12.99
CA GLY A 248 -4.86 -32.53 -13.47
C GLY A 248 -5.88 -33.53 -14.01
N ALA A 249 -7.00 -33.69 -13.31
CA ALA A 249 -8.13 -34.48 -13.78
C ALA A 249 -8.73 -33.90 -15.07
N TYR A 250 -8.91 -32.57 -15.12
CA TYR A 250 -9.35 -31.87 -16.32
C TYR A 250 -8.42 -32.17 -17.51
N TYR A 251 -7.11 -31.95 -17.34
CA TYR A 251 -6.11 -32.21 -18.38
C TYR A 251 -6.17 -33.66 -18.90
N ALA A 252 -6.24 -34.64 -17.99
CA ALA A 252 -6.30 -36.06 -18.35
C ALA A 252 -7.60 -36.46 -19.07
N LEU A 253 -8.74 -35.86 -18.71
CA LEU A 253 -10.04 -36.13 -19.32
C LEU A 253 -10.23 -35.37 -20.66
N ARG A 254 -9.69 -34.16 -20.80
CA ARG A 254 -9.64 -33.45 -22.09
C ARG A 254 -8.85 -34.23 -23.14
N ALA A 255 -7.74 -34.86 -22.75
CA ALA A 255 -6.97 -35.76 -23.62
C ALA A 255 -7.76 -37.00 -24.08
N GLN A 256 -8.79 -37.41 -23.33
CA GLN A 256 -9.71 -38.50 -23.68
C GLN A 256 -10.94 -38.03 -24.50
N GLY A 257 -11.05 -36.73 -24.81
CA GLY A 257 -12.11 -36.15 -25.62
C GLY A 257 -13.37 -35.71 -24.86
N TYR A 258 -13.36 -35.70 -23.52
CA TYR A 258 -14.48 -35.14 -22.73
C TYR A 258 -14.66 -33.64 -23.01
N THR A 259 -15.90 -33.16 -23.12
CA THR A 259 -16.15 -31.74 -23.34
C THR A 259 -15.97 -30.94 -22.05
N PRO A 260 -15.44 -29.70 -22.12
CA PRO A 260 -15.35 -28.80 -20.96
C PRO A 260 -16.62 -28.72 -20.12
N GLN A 261 -17.79 -28.55 -20.77
CA GLN A 261 -19.09 -28.50 -20.11
C GLN A 261 -19.41 -29.76 -19.28
N SER A 262 -18.92 -30.92 -19.70
CA SER A 262 -19.11 -32.20 -18.99
C SER A 262 -18.14 -32.40 -17.81
N LEU A 263 -17.13 -31.54 -17.68
CA LEU A 263 -16.14 -31.53 -16.60
C LEU A 263 -16.42 -30.44 -15.55
N CYS A 264 -17.45 -29.62 -15.75
CA CYS A 264 -17.97 -28.66 -14.78
C CYS A 264 -18.26 -29.33 -13.43
N ASN A 265 -17.51 -28.99 -12.38
CA ASN A 265 -17.79 -29.49 -11.04
C ASN A 265 -19.07 -28.87 -10.48
N GLN A 266 -20.13 -29.66 -10.34
CA GLN A 266 -21.41 -29.23 -9.76
C GLN A 266 -21.64 -29.83 -8.36
N ASP A 267 -20.69 -30.59 -7.83
CA ASP A 267 -20.83 -31.29 -6.55
C ASP A 267 -20.14 -30.50 -5.43
N TYR A 268 -20.92 -29.76 -4.65
CA TYR A 268 -20.40 -29.01 -3.50
C TYR A 268 -19.75 -29.91 -2.44
N SER A 269 -20.04 -31.22 -2.36
CA SER A 269 -19.39 -32.09 -1.36
C SER A 269 -17.88 -32.17 -1.59
N THR A 270 -17.43 -32.16 -2.85
CA THR A 270 -15.99 -32.11 -3.21
C THR A 270 -15.30 -30.83 -2.70
N ILE A 271 -16.05 -29.73 -2.57
CA ILE A 271 -15.57 -28.44 -2.05
C ILE A 271 -15.58 -28.45 -0.52
N ALA A 272 -16.69 -28.89 0.09
CA ALA A 272 -16.85 -28.98 1.54
C ALA A 272 -15.84 -29.94 2.20
N ASN A 273 -15.51 -31.03 1.51
CA ASN A 273 -14.54 -32.02 1.95
C ASN A 273 -13.08 -31.61 1.63
N ASN A 274 -12.87 -30.53 0.87
CA ASN A 274 -11.58 -30.07 0.35
C ASN A 274 -10.90 -31.12 -0.57
N GLU A 275 -11.68 -31.88 -1.33
CA GLU A 275 -11.18 -32.87 -2.30
C GLU A 275 -10.58 -32.18 -3.54
N VAL A 276 -11.07 -30.98 -3.87
CA VAL A 276 -10.50 -30.14 -4.94
C VAL A 276 -9.25 -29.40 -4.44
N PRO A 277 -8.11 -29.48 -5.14
CA PRO A 277 -6.89 -28.79 -4.74
C PRO A 277 -6.92 -27.29 -5.03
N VAL A 278 -6.27 -26.52 -4.18
CA VAL A 278 -5.82 -25.15 -4.47
C VAL A 278 -4.33 -25.18 -4.75
N TYR A 279 -3.94 -24.56 -5.85
CA TYR A 279 -2.56 -24.58 -6.34
C TYR A 279 -1.82 -23.34 -5.86
N TYR A 280 -0.54 -23.44 -5.52
CA TYR A 280 0.20 -22.26 -5.05
C TYR A 280 1.63 -22.16 -5.60
N MET A 281 2.12 -20.92 -5.58
CA MET A 281 3.54 -20.57 -5.68
C MET A 281 3.88 -19.61 -4.54
N ALA A 282 5.09 -19.68 -4.01
CA ALA A 282 5.58 -18.79 -2.96
C ALA A 282 7.02 -18.36 -3.27
N GLU A 283 7.34 -17.09 -3.07
CA GLU A 283 8.66 -16.51 -3.31
C GLU A 283 9.00 -15.48 -2.20
N ARG A 284 10.27 -15.46 -1.76
CA ARG A 284 10.79 -14.41 -0.89
C ARG A 284 10.99 -13.14 -1.72
N VAL A 285 10.21 -12.10 -1.44
CA VAL A 285 10.19 -10.84 -2.21
C VAL A 285 10.92 -9.67 -1.52
N GLY A 286 11.37 -9.86 -0.28
CA GLY A 286 12.17 -8.89 0.47
C GLY A 286 12.86 -9.54 1.66
N THR A 287 13.61 -8.77 2.45
CA THR A 287 14.46 -9.30 3.52
C THR A 287 13.68 -10.19 4.50
N ASN A 288 12.52 -9.69 4.95
CA ASN A 288 11.56 -10.40 5.81
C ASN A 288 10.17 -10.58 5.16
N ALA A 289 10.08 -10.52 3.83
CA ALA A 289 8.82 -10.49 3.10
C ALA A 289 8.68 -11.68 2.14
N VAL A 290 7.53 -12.34 2.19
CA VAL A 290 7.17 -13.48 1.33
C VAL A 290 5.85 -13.16 0.63
N MET A 291 5.80 -13.36 -0.68
CA MET A 291 4.57 -13.33 -1.44
C MET A 291 4.14 -14.75 -1.77
N ILE A 292 2.86 -15.06 -1.56
CA ILE A 292 2.26 -16.34 -1.93
C ILE A 292 1.08 -16.05 -2.85
N ARG A 293 1.01 -16.74 -3.98
CA ARG A 293 -0.12 -16.67 -4.91
C ARG A 293 -0.81 -18.02 -4.97
N TYR A 294 -2.11 -18.00 -4.73
CA TYR A 294 -3.01 -19.14 -4.76
C TYR A 294 -3.86 -19.08 -6.03
N TRP A 295 -4.07 -20.24 -6.63
CA TRP A 295 -4.77 -20.44 -7.89
C TRP A 295 -5.81 -21.54 -7.74
N TYR A 296 -6.99 -21.34 -8.29
CA TYR A 296 -8.08 -22.32 -8.30
C TYR A 296 -8.63 -22.39 -9.71
N PHE A 297 -8.85 -23.62 -10.17
CA PHE A 297 -9.11 -23.92 -11.57
C PHE A 297 -10.61 -24.14 -11.80
N TYR A 298 -11.14 -23.66 -12.92
CA TYR A 298 -12.49 -23.95 -13.36
C TYR A 298 -12.48 -24.73 -14.68
N ALA A 299 -13.10 -25.91 -14.68
CA ALA A 299 -13.22 -26.76 -15.87
C ALA A 299 -14.26 -26.26 -16.91
N TRP A 300 -15.03 -25.23 -16.56
CA TRP A 300 -15.99 -24.56 -17.44
C TRP A 300 -16.50 -23.26 -16.79
N GLN A 301 -16.85 -22.26 -17.60
CA GLN A 301 -17.59 -21.07 -17.15
C GLN A 301 -18.70 -20.65 -18.12
N SER A 302 -19.86 -20.34 -17.56
CA SER A 302 -20.98 -19.68 -18.24
C SER A 302 -20.67 -18.21 -18.53
N THR A 303 -21.12 -17.69 -19.68
CA THR A 303 -20.89 -16.29 -20.07
C THR A 303 -21.48 -15.26 -19.10
N CYS A 304 -20.64 -14.37 -18.57
CA CYS A 304 -21.07 -13.08 -18.01
C CYS A 304 -21.69 -12.16 -19.07
N PHE A 305 -21.09 -12.11 -20.27
CA PHE A 305 -21.50 -11.22 -21.35
C PHE A 305 -22.03 -12.05 -22.53
N LEU A 306 -23.24 -11.71 -23.01
CA LEU A 306 -23.93 -12.39 -24.11
C LEU A 306 -23.14 -12.39 -25.45
N SER A 307 -22.03 -11.65 -25.53
CA SER A 307 -21.15 -11.52 -26.69
C SER A 307 -19.70 -11.96 -26.47
N ALA A 308 -19.28 -12.35 -25.25
CA ALA A 308 -17.87 -12.68 -24.97
C ALA A 308 -17.51 -14.17 -25.14
N GLY A 309 -18.52 -15.05 -25.28
CA GLY A 309 -18.31 -16.49 -25.40
C GLY A 309 -18.00 -17.18 -24.06
N SER A 310 -18.40 -18.44 -23.96
CA SER A 310 -18.05 -19.29 -22.81
C SER A 310 -16.73 -19.99 -23.11
N HIS A 311 -15.83 -20.03 -22.13
CA HIS A 311 -14.50 -20.59 -22.31
C HIS A 311 -14.41 -22.00 -21.69
N ALA A 312 -13.50 -22.78 -22.25
CA ALA A 312 -13.31 -24.19 -21.91
C ALA A 312 -12.64 -24.41 -20.55
N ALA A 313 -11.84 -23.46 -20.06
CA ALA A 313 -11.17 -23.56 -18.78
C ALA A 313 -10.84 -22.14 -18.28
N ASP A 314 -10.67 -21.97 -16.97
CA ASP A 314 -10.08 -20.74 -16.41
C ASP A 314 -9.22 -20.98 -15.17
N TRP A 315 -8.35 -20.00 -14.89
CA TRP A 315 -7.48 -19.93 -13.73
C TRP A 315 -7.71 -18.63 -12.97
N GLU A 316 -8.40 -18.74 -11.83
CA GLU A 316 -8.65 -17.62 -10.93
C GLU A 316 -7.65 -17.62 -9.79
N SER A 317 -7.44 -16.46 -9.13
CA SER A 317 -6.39 -16.35 -8.10
C SER A 317 -6.64 -15.34 -6.97
N MET A 318 -5.92 -15.58 -5.88
CA MET A 318 -5.67 -14.61 -4.81
C MET A 318 -4.17 -14.55 -4.55
N ALA A 319 -3.66 -13.43 -4.05
CA ALA A 319 -2.29 -13.37 -3.54
C ALA A 319 -2.25 -12.71 -2.16
N VAL A 320 -1.25 -13.08 -1.37
CA VAL A 320 -1.03 -12.52 -0.03
C VAL A 320 0.41 -12.03 0.09
N LEU A 321 0.59 -10.94 0.83
CA LEU A 321 1.87 -10.50 1.33
C LEU A 321 1.97 -10.82 2.82
N VAL A 322 3.02 -11.57 3.16
CA VAL A 322 3.44 -11.82 4.53
C VAL A 322 4.71 -10.99 4.80
N VAL A 323 4.72 -10.19 5.85
CA VAL A 323 5.90 -9.44 6.32
C VAL A 323 6.11 -9.76 7.80
N ASP A 324 7.35 -10.06 8.18
CA ASP A 324 7.71 -10.43 9.56
C ASP A 324 6.85 -11.57 10.15
N GLY A 325 6.46 -12.52 9.29
CA GLY A 325 5.58 -13.64 9.66
C GLY A 325 4.11 -13.25 9.90
N GLN A 326 3.66 -12.08 9.45
CA GLN A 326 2.29 -11.61 9.61
C GLN A 326 1.63 -11.29 8.26
N LEU A 327 0.36 -11.68 8.09
CA LEU A 327 -0.43 -11.32 6.91
C LEU A 327 -0.68 -9.81 6.90
N MET A 328 -0.09 -9.11 5.94
CA MET A 328 -0.17 -7.64 5.85
C MET A 328 -1.10 -7.14 4.73
N ARG A 329 -1.25 -7.88 3.64
CA ARG A 329 -2.05 -7.46 2.49
C ARG A 329 -2.60 -8.67 1.73
N VAL A 330 -3.80 -8.52 1.18
CA VAL A 330 -4.43 -9.49 0.27
C VAL A 330 -4.74 -8.82 -1.07
N ALA A 331 -4.48 -9.52 -2.16
CA ALA A 331 -4.86 -9.16 -3.53
C ALA A 331 -5.98 -10.06 -4.02
N TYR A 332 -7.00 -9.43 -4.60
CA TYR A 332 -8.26 -10.00 -5.03
C TYR A 332 -8.37 -9.84 -6.56
N PHE A 333 -8.32 -10.96 -7.30
CA PHE A 333 -8.30 -10.96 -8.77
C PHE A 333 -9.69 -11.19 -9.38
N GLN A 334 -9.89 -10.63 -10.57
CA GLN A 334 -11.12 -10.61 -11.35
C GLN A 334 -10.76 -10.65 -12.84
N HIS A 335 -11.65 -11.13 -13.72
CA HIS A 335 -11.41 -11.24 -15.20
C HIS A 335 -10.75 -10.04 -15.90
N GLY A 336 -10.93 -8.82 -15.38
CA GLY A 336 -10.40 -7.58 -15.97
C GLY A 336 -9.21 -6.93 -15.23
N GLY A 337 -8.74 -7.50 -14.12
CA GLY A 337 -7.75 -6.88 -13.23
C GLY A 337 -7.78 -7.41 -11.80
N TRP A 338 -7.27 -6.65 -10.84
CA TRP A 338 -7.24 -7.02 -9.44
C TRP A 338 -7.19 -5.77 -8.56
N TYR A 339 -7.47 -5.90 -7.26
CA TYR A 339 -7.27 -4.84 -6.26
C TYR A 339 -6.70 -5.41 -4.95
N THR A 340 -6.17 -4.54 -4.10
CA THR A 340 -5.57 -4.94 -2.81
C THR A 340 -6.30 -4.35 -1.60
N LYS A 341 -6.17 -5.03 -0.46
CA LYS A 341 -6.60 -4.55 0.86
C LYS A 341 -5.47 -4.75 1.87
N GLU A 342 -5.18 -3.71 2.64
CA GLU A 342 -4.27 -3.77 3.78
C GLU A 342 -4.92 -4.48 4.98
N ARG A 343 -4.09 -5.01 5.89
CA ARG A 343 -4.51 -5.67 7.13
C ARG A 343 -5.54 -4.85 7.90
N GLY A 344 -6.61 -5.52 8.33
CA GLY A 344 -7.76 -4.88 8.99
C GLY A 344 -8.81 -4.31 8.01
N SER A 345 -8.53 -4.31 6.70
CA SER A 345 -9.48 -3.94 5.64
C SER A 345 -10.01 -5.14 4.86
N PHE A 346 -9.87 -6.36 5.41
CA PHE A 346 -10.39 -7.62 4.89
C PHE A 346 -10.72 -8.57 6.05
N GLU A 347 -11.65 -9.51 5.83
CA GLU A 347 -12.02 -10.52 6.83
C GLU A 347 -10.97 -11.64 6.90
N THR A 348 -10.71 -12.18 8.09
CA THR A 348 -9.87 -13.36 8.31
C THR A 348 -10.51 -14.38 9.24
N THR A 349 -10.07 -15.63 9.12
CA THR A 349 -10.34 -16.71 10.08
C THR A 349 -9.01 -17.21 10.63
N GLY A 350 -8.47 -16.48 11.62
CA GLY A 350 -7.08 -16.66 12.07
C GLY A 350 -6.12 -15.92 11.14
N THR A 351 -5.07 -16.62 10.68
CA THR A 351 -4.10 -16.15 9.66
C THR A 351 -4.66 -16.20 8.23
N HIS A 352 -5.70 -16.99 7.99
CA HIS A 352 -6.28 -17.21 6.68
C HIS A 352 -7.20 -16.04 6.26
N PRO A 353 -6.92 -15.34 5.14
CA PRO A 353 -7.82 -14.33 4.61
C PRO A 353 -9.07 -14.95 3.99
N ILE A 354 -10.17 -14.22 3.96
CA ILE A 354 -11.40 -14.65 3.29
C ILE A 354 -11.52 -14.00 1.91
N GLY A 355 -11.86 -14.83 0.93
CA GLY A 355 -12.21 -14.43 -0.42
C GLY A 355 -13.62 -14.89 -0.78
N TYR A 356 -14.50 -13.94 -1.06
CA TYR A 356 -15.83 -14.20 -1.59
C TYR A 356 -15.74 -14.40 -3.10
N VAL A 357 -16.23 -15.54 -3.62
CA VAL A 357 -16.14 -15.90 -5.03
C VAL A 357 -17.39 -15.44 -5.79
N GLY A 358 -17.21 -14.73 -6.90
CA GLY A 358 -18.28 -14.17 -7.73
C GLY A 358 -19.05 -15.24 -8.50
N LYS A 359 -20.40 -15.14 -8.45
CA LYS A 359 -21.31 -16.16 -8.99
C LYS A 359 -21.26 -16.31 -10.51
N ASN A 360 -20.94 -15.26 -11.27
CA ASN A 360 -20.95 -15.29 -12.75
C ASN A 360 -19.55 -15.09 -13.33
N ALA A 361 -18.74 -14.27 -12.68
CA ALA A 361 -17.44 -13.81 -13.15
C ALA A 361 -16.27 -14.52 -12.49
N HIS A 362 -16.49 -15.48 -11.58
CA HIS A 362 -15.49 -16.33 -10.87
C HIS A 362 -14.33 -15.63 -10.11
N GLY A 363 -14.15 -14.32 -10.31
CA GLY A 363 -13.23 -13.48 -9.56
C GLY A 363 -13.56 -13.43 -8.07
N THR A 364 -12.62 -12.94 -7.27
CA THR A 364 -12.68 -13.00 -5.81
C THR A 364 -12.65 -11.61 -5.19
N TYR A 365 -13.33 -11.48 -4.05
CA TYR A 365 -13.66 -10.20 -3.43
C TYR A 365 -13.44 -10.22 -1.91
N HIS A 366 -13.17 -9.06 -1.31
CA HIS A 366 -12.86 -8.92 0.12
C HIS A 366 -14.09 -8.87 1.05
N ASP A 367 -15.26 -8.62 0.46
CA ASP A 367 -16.53 -8.28 1.09
C ASP A 367 -17.68 -9.10 0.46
N ASP A 368 -18.76 -9.25 1.20
CA ASP A 368 -20.03 -9.76 0.70
C ASP A 368 -20.85 -8.65 -0.02
N GLY A 369 -21.96 -9.03 -0.67
CA GLY A 369 -22.87 -8.11 -1.37
C GLY A 369 -22.72 -8.04 -2.90
N GLY A 370 -23.50 -7.18 -3.54
CA GLY A 370 -23.48 -7.01 -5.01
C GLY A 370 -24.85 -6.64 -5.57
N SER A 371 -24.89 -6.08 -6.78
CA SER A 371 -26.14 -5.71 -7.44
C SER A 371 -26.80 -6.88 -8.19
N GLY A 372 -26.01 -7.92 -8.49
CA GLY A 372 -26.43 -9.05 -9.32
C GLY A 372 -26.19 -8.85 -10.82
N GLY A 373 -25.53 -7.76 -11.23
CA GLY A 373 -25.08 -7.55 -12.60
C GLY A 373 -23.73 -8.20 -12.89
N CYS A 374 -23.48 -8.55 -14.15
CA CYS A 374 -22.17 -9.04 -14.64
C CYS A 374 -21.13 -7.90 -14.79
N LEU A 375 -21.14 -6.93 -13.87
CA LEU A 375 -20.17 -5.83 -13.82
C LEU A 375 -19.02 -6.22 -12.89
N TYR A 376 -17.81 -5.81 -13.29
CA TYR A 376 -16.53 -6.09 -12.63
C TYR A 376 -16.50 -5.84 -11.10
N PHE A 377 -17.34 -4.93 -10.60
CA PHE A 377 -17.44 -4.55 -9.19
C PHE A 377 -18.82 -4.85 -8.56
N GLU A 378 -19.76 -5.45 -9.30
CA GLU A 378 -21.13 -5.71 -8.81
C GLU A 378 -21.61 -7.16 -8.93
N ASP A 379 -20.74 -8.10 -9.32
CA ASP A 379 -21.11 -9.52 -9.38
C ASP A 379 -21.70 -9.98 -8.03
N PHE A 380 -22.63 -10.93 -8.13
CA PHE A 380 -23.46 -11.38 -7.03
C PHE A 380 -22.59 -12.13 -6.01
N ARG A 381 -22.20 -11.47 -4.92
CA ARG A 381 -21.59 -12.11 -3.74
C ARG A 381 -22.68 -12.18 -2.68
N ASN A 382 -23.14 -13.38 -2.33
CA ASN A 382 -24.13 -13.54 -1.27
C ASN A 382 -23.92 -14.88 -0.57
N PRO A 383 -23.20 -14.93 0.56
CA PRO A 383 -23.43 -16.02 1.49
C PRO A 383 -24.85 -15.84 2.05
N GLY A 384 -25.79 -16.66 1.56
CA GLY A 384 -27.06 -16.85 2.25
C GLY A 384 -26.84 -17.44 3.65
N SER A 385 -27.88 -18.00 4.28
CA SER A 385 -27.80 -18.56 5.64
C SER A 385 -26.80 -19.71 5.86
N ASN A 386 -26.06 -20.13 4.84
CA ASN A 386 -25.15 -21.27 4.83
C ASN A 386 -23.76 -20.81 4.36
N ASP A 387 -22.73 -21.03 5.18
CA ASP A 387 -21.33 -20.69 4.89
C ASP A 387 -20.70 -21.76 3.97
N TYR A 388 -21.11 -21.78 2.70
CA TYR A 388 -20.54 -22.63 1.64
C TYR A 388 -19.10 -22.19 1.39
N ARG A 389 -18.11 -23.06 1.64
CA ARG A 389 -16.69 -22.67 1.65
C ARG A 389 -15.71 -23.81 1.39
N MET A 390 -14.51 -23.43 0.96
CA MET A 390 -13.32 -24.28 0.89
C MET A 390 -12.21 -23.67 1.72
N ASP A 391 -11.53 -24.51 2.49
CA ASP A 391 -10.44 -24.15 3.38
C ASP A 391 -9.14 -24.58 2.70
N ALA A 392 -8.55 -23.70 1.87
CA ALA A 392 -7.52 -24.06 0.89
C ALA A 392 -6.30 -24.78 1.48
N TRP A 393 -5.94 -24.47 2.73
CA TRP A 393 -4.83 -25.10 3.46
C TRP A 393 -4.98 -26.61 3.66
N ASN A 394 -6.19 -27.17 3.53
CA ASN A 394 -6.43 -28.61 3.66
C ASN A 394 -6.00 -29.41 2.42
N ASN A 395 -5.85 -28.76 1.25
CA ASN A 395 -5.47 -29.41 -0.01
C ASN A 395 -4.67 -28.44 -0.90
N LEU A 396 -3.46 -28.09 -0.45
CA LEU A 396 -2.54 -27.26 -1.22
C LEU A 396 -1.61 -28.10 -2.09
N VAL A 397 -1.50 -27.71 -3.36
CA VAL A 397 -0.58 -28.32 -4.33
C VAL A 397 0.41 -27.28 -4.84
N ARG A 398 1.69 -27.49 -4.57
CA ARG A 398 2.77 -26.61 -5.04
C ARG A 398 2.92 -26.74 -6.55
N LEU A 399 2.86 -25.62 -7.27
CA LEU A 399 3.14 -25.56 -8.70
C LEU A 399 4.66 -25.61 -8.95
N GLY A 400 5.06 -26.34 -10.00
CA GLY A 400 6.45 -26.43 -10.41
C GLY A 400 6.64 -27.09 -11.77
N ARG A 401 7.90 -27.24 -12.18
CA ARG A 401 8.32 -27.84 -13.46
C ARG A 401 9.40 -28.89 -13.20
N GLY A 402 9.58 -29.82 -14.14
CA GLY A 402 10.60 -30.85 -14.11
C GLY A 402 10.02 -32.26 -13.89
N SER A 403 10.91 -33.26 -13.90
CA SER A 403 10.57 -34.68 -13.86
C SER A 403 9.92 -35.17 -12.55
N SER A 404 9.92 -34.34 -11.50
CA SER A 404 9.22 -34.60 -10.24
C SER A 404 7.74 -34.16 -10.25
N TYR A 405 7.30 -33.45 -11.30
CA TYR A 405 5.94 -32.91 -11.43
C TYR A 405 5.17 -33.63 -12.54
N PRO A 406 3.84 -33.77 -12.42
CA PRO A 406 3.02 -34.46 -13.43
C PRO A 406 3.01 -33.72 -14.77
N ASP A 407 2.72 -34.46 -15.85
CA ASP A 407 2.77 -33.96 -17.23
C ASP A 407 1.95 -32.67 -17.45
N TRP A 408 0.80 -32.53 -16.78
CA TRP A 408 -0.05 -31.35 -16.91
C TRP A 408 0.61 -30.06 -16.40
N MET A 409 1.42 -30.14 -15.33
CA MET A 409 2.21 -29.00 -14.83
C MET A 409 3.41 -28.70 -15.74
N ASN A 410 3.87 -29.69 -16.50
CA ASN A 410 4.92 -29.54 -17.51
C ASN A 410 4.38 -29.13 -18.89
N CYS A 411 3.06 -29.03 -19.07
CA CYS A 411 2.45 -28.53 -20.30
C CYS A 411 2.84 -27.06 -20.54
N THR A 412 3.27 -26.71 -21.76
CA THR A 412 3.65 -25.34 -22.12
C THR A 412 2.85 -24.73 -23.28
N GLY A 413 2.64 -23.41 -23.21
CA GLY A 413 2.09 -22.59 -24.29
C GLY A 413 0.55 -22.63 -24.42
N SER A 414 0.05 -21.95 -25.45
CA SER A 414 -1.39 -21.78 -25.73
C SER A 414 -2.14 -23.06 -26.12
N SER A 415 -1.45 -24.21 -26.24
CA SER A 415 -2.09 -25.52 -26.35
C SER A 415 -2.56 -26.09 -25.00
N CYS A 416 -2.12 -25.52 -23.88
CA CYS A 416 -2.49 -25.99 -22.54
C CYS A 416 -3.81 -25.40 -22.08
N PHE A 417 -4.60 -26.23 -21.37
CA PHE A 417 -5.88 -25.84 -20.78
C PHE A 417 -6.78 -25.10 -21.78
N ASP A 418 -6.89 -25.64 -22.99
CA ASP A 418 -7.78 -25.14 -24.06
C ASP A 418 -7.57 -23.67 -24.49
N GLY A 419 -6.38 -23.10 -24.26
CA GLY A 419 -5.99 -21.79 -24.79
C GLY A 419 -5.44 -20.80 -23.77
N ILE A 420 -5.75 -20.99 -22.49
CA ILE A 420 -5.53 -19.98 -21.43
C ILE A 420 -4.10 -19.91 -20.90
N GLY A 421 -3.26 -20.89 -21.24
CA GLY A 421 -1.89 -21.03 -20.71
C GLY A 421 -1.84 -21.53 -19.27
N HIS A 422 -0.68 -22.00 -18.83
CA HIS A 422 -0.51 -22.53 -17.48
C HIS A 422 -0.15 -21.40 -16.48
N PRO A 423 -0.61 -21.39 -15.22
CA PRO A 423 -0.29 -20.33 -14.24
C PRO A 423 1.20 -19.99 -14.10
N ILE A 424 2.07 -21.00 -14.12
CA ILE A 424 3.55 -20.87 -14.11
C ILE A 424 4.07 -20.02 -15.29
N GLU A 425 3.34 -19.93 -16.40
CA GLU A 425 3.71 -19.13 -17.59
C GLU A 425 3.13 -17.71 -17.54
N GLN A 426 2.05 -17.53 -16.78
CA GLN A 426 1.48 -16.22 -16.46
C GLN A 426 2.28 -15.51 -15.35
N THR A 427 3.26 -16.18 -14.74
CA THR A 427 4.21 -15.59 -13.79
C THR A 427 5.58 -15.40 -14.43
N GLY A 428 6.04 -14.15 -14.51
CA GLY A 428 7.48 -13.85 -14.50
C GLY A 428 8.10 -14.22 -13.14
N SER A 429 9.23 -13.63 -12.75
CA SER A 429 9.58 -13.68 -11.32
C SER A 429 8.48 -12.98 -10.53
N MET A 430 8.13 -13.43 -9.32
CA MET A 430 7.09 -12.75 -8.54
C MET A 430 7.36 -11.24 -8.34
N PRO A 431 8.63 -10.76 -8.26
CA PRO A 431 8.97 -9.35 -8.31
C PRO A 431 8.89 -8.69 -9.70
N SER A 432 9.08 -9.41 -10.81
CA SER A 432 8.87 -8.86 -12.18
C SER A 432 7.38 -8.77 -12.52
N LEU A 433 6.58 -8.50 -11.48
CA LEU A 433 5.15 -8.39 -11.45
C LEU A 433 4.72 -7.42 -10.31
N GLY A 434 4.80 -6.07 -10.34
CA GLY A 434 5.10 -5.06 -11.37
C GLY A 434 3.94 -4.07 -11.54
N GLY A 435 4.01 -2.77 -11.22
CA GLY A 435 2.82 -1.92 -11.02
C GLY A 435 1.99 -1.43 -12.24
N CYS A 436 1.06 -0.50 -11.94
CA CYS A 436 0.09 0.14 -12.85
C CYS A 436 0.73 0.97 -13.98
N GLY A 437 -0.02 1.17 -15.07
CA GLY A 437 0.41 1.97 -16.22
C GLY A 437 0.28 3.49 -16.01
N LYS A 438 0.63 4.27 -17.04
CA LYS A 438 0.60 5.76 -17.01
C LYS A 438 -0.79 6.36 -16.73
N ASP A 439 -1.85 5.57 -16.93
CA ASP A 439 -3.26 5.98 -16.88
C ASP A 439 -3.93 5.57 -15.54
N GLY A 440 -3.12 5.24 -14.52
CA GLY A 440 -3.57 4.86 -13.18
C GLY A 440 -3.85 3.37 -13.02
N CYS A 441 -4.39 2.99 -11.86
CA CYS A 441 -4.75 1.60 -11.54
C CYS A 441 -6.19 1.21 -11.97
N ASP A 442 -6.77 1.94 -12.93
CA ASP A 442 -8.12 1.69 -13.43
C ASP A 442 -8.08 1.39 -14.95
N LYS A 443 -8.42 0.14 -15.30
CA LYS A 443 -8.78 -0.37 -16.64
C LYS A 443 -7.68 -0.56 -17.71
N SER A 444 -7.32 -1.84 -17.89
CA SER A 444 -6.91 -2.50 -19.15
C SER A 444 -5.69 -1.95 -19.92
N SER A 445 -4.65 -2.74 -20.23
CA SER A 445 -4.76 -4.09 -20.80
C SER A 445 -3.42 -4.85 -20.75
N LEU A 446 -3.51 -6.18 -20.77
CA LEU A 446 -2.46 -7.17 -21.05
C LEU A 446 -1.15 -7.09 -20.23
N VAL A 447 -1.01 -8.07 -19.33
CA VAL A 447 0.25 -8.45 -18.64
C VAL A 447 0.85 -7.32 -17.79
N ALA A 448 0.04 -6.77 -16.88
CA ALA A 448 0.51 -5.85 -15.85
C ALA A 448 -0.12 -6.16 -14.47
N ASN A 449 0.57 -5.75 -13.40
CA ASN A 449 0.98 -6.70 -12.37
C ASN A 449 0.97 -6.07 -10.91
N MET A 450 1.44 -6.78 -9.86
CA MET A 450 1.22 -6.35 -8.45
C MET A 450 2.12 -5.19 -7.95
N PRO A 451 1.58 -4.12 -7.32
CA PRO A 451 2.35 -3.02 -6.76
C PRO A 451 2.68 -3.24 -5.27
N PHE A 452 3.96 -3.46 -4.97
CA PHE A 452 4.52 -3.23 -3.63
C PHE A 452 4.77 -1.75 -3.38
N LEU A 453 3.69 -0.99 -3.23
CA LEU A 453 3.69 0.34 -2.65
C LEU A 453 2.58 0.39 -1.58
N ASN A 454 2.97 0.44 -0.31
CA ASN A 454 2.40 1.44 0.58
C ASN A 454 3.29 2.67 0.35
N ASP A 455 2.72 3.78 -0.12
CA ASP A 455 3.48 5.02 -0.36
C ASP A 455 4.05 5.54 0.98
N PRO A 456 5.37 5.46 1.24
CA PRO A 456 5.98 5.96 2.45
C PRO A 456 6.52 7.39 2.25
N ALA A 457 6.17 8.05 1.13
CA ALA A 457 6.70 9.33 0.70
C ALA A 457 5.63 10.41 0.42
N GLY A 458 4.35 10.04 0.36
CA GLY A 458 3.21 10.95 0.24
C GLY A 458 3.21 11.76 -1.05
N SER A 459 3.15 11.13 -2.23
CA SER A 459 3.00 11.87 -3.50
C SER A 459 2.34 11.11 -4.65
N GLU A 460 1.10 10.64 -4.46
CA GLU A 460 0.11 10.70 -5.55
C GLU A 460 -0.66 12.02 -5.43
N TYR A 461 -0.43 12.94 -6.36
CA TYR A 461 -1.11 14.23 -6.35
C TYR A 461 -2.54 14.06 -6.84
N SER A 462 -3.52 14.28 -5.96
CA SER A 462 -4.94 14.23 -6.29
C SER A 462 -5.50 15.62 -6.52
N THR A 463 -6.45 15.72 -7.44
CA THR A 463 -7.41 16.82 -7.48
C THR A 463 -8.34 16.74 -6.25
N ILE A 464 -8.72 17.89 -5.69
CA ILE A 464 -9.60 17.98 -4.51
C ILE A 464 -10.93 18.63 -4.94
N LEU A 465 -11.94 17.82 -5.24
CA LEU A 465 -13.22 18.22 -5.81
C LEU A 465 -14.24 18.59 -4.74
N ALA A 466 -14.70 19.85 -4.72
CA ALA A 466 -15.81 20.29 -3.88
C ALA A 466 -17.15 19.71 -4.37
N LYS A 467 -17.90 19.07 -3.47
CA LYS A 467 -19.13 18.33 -3.81
C LYS A 467 -20.23 19.21 -4.39
N HIS A 468 -20.44 20.41 -3.85
CA HIS A 468 -21.54 21.28 -4.27
C HIS A 468 -21.33 21.90 -5.67
N SER A 469 -20.11 22.28 -6.01
CA SER A 469 -19.77 23.06 -7.21
C SER A 469 -19.15 22.26 -8.34
N ALA A 470 -18.72 21.01 -8.07
CA ALA A 470 -17.89 20.18 -8.93
C ALA A 470 -16.62 20.89 -9.45
N ARG A 471 -16.07 21.81 -8.65
CA ARG A 471 -14.80 22.51 -8.89
C ARG A 471 -13.69 21.98 -8.00
N LEU A 472 -12.46 22.20 -8.41
CA LEU A 472 -11.27 21.75 -7.70
C LEU A 472 -10.69 22.87 -6.84
N LEU A 473 -10.03 22.51 -5.73
CA LEU A 473 -9.03 23.42 -5.15
C LEU A 473 -7.97 23.77 -6.21
N ASP A 474 -7.53 25.02 -6.18
CA ASP A 474 -6.64 25.62 -7.15
C ASP A 474 -5.76 26.64 -6.43
N VAL A 475 -4.44 26.55 -6.60
CA VAL A 475 -3.52 27.62 -6.18
C VAL A 475 -3.61 28.74 -7.21
N THR A 476 -4.08 29.90 -6.76
CA THR A 476 -4.51 31.01 -7.63
C THR A 476 -3.46 31.36 -8.68
N GLY A 477 -3.82 31.17 -9.96
CA GLY A 477 -2.99 31.54 -11.11
C GLY A 477 -1.67 30.76 -11.22
N GLY A 478 -1.55 29.60 -10.55
CA GLY A 478 -0.31 28.82 -10.53
C GLY A 478 0.86 29.51 -9.82
N GLY A 479 0.60 30.53 -8.99
CA GLY A 479 1.66 31.23 -8.25
C GLY A 479 2.45 30.27 -7.37
N THR A 480 3.76 30.46 -7.25
CA THR A 480 4.68 29.60 -6.45
C THR A 480 5.14 30.25 -5.15
N GLY A 481 4.77 31.51 -4.88
CA GLY A 481 5.15 32.24 -3.67
C GLY A 481 4.36 31.85 -2.41
N ASN A 482 4.92 32.14 -1.24
CA ASN A 482 4.18 32.09 0.03
C ASN A 482 3.03 33.10 0.03
N GLY A 483 1.89 32.77 0.64
CA GLY A 483 0.74 33.68 0.77
C GLY A 483 -0.16 33.77 -0.46
N VAL A 484 0.13 33.02 -1.53
CA VAL A 484 -0.81 32.88 -2.67
C VAL A 484 -2.07 32.18 -2.18
N ALA A 485 -3.23 32.79 -2.45
CA ALA A 485 -4.52 32.30 -2.00
C ALA A 485 -4.91 30.98 -2.69
N ILE A 486 -5.69 30.17 -1.98
CA ILE A 486 -6.36 29.00 -2.53
C ILE A 486 -7.78 29.40 -2.91
N GLN A 487 -8.18 29.03 -4.12
CA GLN A 487 -9.51 29.26 -4.68
C GLN A 487 -10.11 27.93 -5.12
N GLN A 488 -11.41 27.90 -5.44
CA GLN A 488 -11.94 26.86 -6.32
C GLN A 488 -11.84 27.31 -7.79
N TYR A 489 -11.59 26.36 -8.69
CA TYR A 489 -11.59 26.62 -10.14
C TYR A 489 -12.05 25.37 -10.91
N GLY A 490 -12.55 25.54 -12.12
CA GLY A 490 -12.82 24.45 -13.06
C GLY A 490 -11.55 23.66 -13.39
N TYR A 491 -11.69 22.41 -13.83
CA TYR A 491 -10.53 21.59 -14.18
C TYR A 491 -9.75 22.22 -15.35
N THR A 492 -8.46 22.48 -15.12
CA THR A 492 -7.52 23.01 -16.14
C THR A 492 -6.47 21.99 -16.56
N GLY A 493 -6.29 20.91 -15.79
CA GLY A 493 -5.17 19.98 -15.94
C GLY A 493 -3.81 20.53 -15.50
N GLY A 494 -3.78 21.73 -14.89
CA GLY A 494 -2.56 22.34 -14.36
C GLY A 494 -2.13 21.75 -13.02
N ASP A 495 -0.83 21.64 -12.80
CA ASP A 495 -0.24 21.12 -11.54
C ASP A 495 -0.60 21.94 -10.29
N ASN A 496 -1.09 23.18 -10.47
CA ASN A 496 -1.61 24.01 -9.39
C ASN A 496 -2.99 23.55 -8.84
N GLN A 497 -3.59 22.53 -9.46
CA GLN A 497 -4.82 21.85 -8.99
C GLN A 497 -4.54 20.44 -8.42
N ALA A 498 -3.27 20.03 -8.38
CA ALA A 498 -2.85 18.70 -7.98
C ALA A 498 -2.16 18.75 -6.60
N PHE A 499 -2.68 18.01 -5.61
CA PHE A 499 -2.27 18.09 -4.21
C PHE A 499 -1.89 16.71 -3.64
N GLY A 500 -0.68 16.60 -3.09
CA GLY A 500 -0.18 15.41 -2.41
C GLY A 500 -0.59 15.41 -0.94
N PHE A 501 -0.78 14.22 -0.39
CA PHE A 501 -1.18 14.03 1.02
C PHE A 501 -0.05 13.33 1.77
N GLU A 502 0.78 14.11 2.47
CA GLU A 502 1.86 13.60 3.29
C GLU A 502 1.34 13.26 4.69
N ARG A 503 1.37 11.99 5.09
CA ARG A 503 0.91 11.57 6.42
C ARG A 503 1.94 11.93 7.50
N MET A 504 1.49 12.61 8.55
CA MET A 504 2.29 13.03 9.69
C MET A 504 2.32 11.95 10.79
N PRO A 505 3.32 11.95 11.70
CA PRO A 505 3.45 10.95 12.76
C PRO A 505 2.25 10.88 13.73
N ASP A 506 1.52 11.97 13.92
CA ASP A 506 0.30 12.06 14.73
C ASP A 506 -0.97 11.56 14.01
N GLY A 507 -0.83 11.03 12.79
CA GLY A 507 -1.95 10.57 11.96
C GLY A 507 -2.71 11.68 11.23
N SER A 508 -2.33 12.95 11.39
CA SER A 508 -2.81 14.03 10.52
C SER A 508 -2.13 13.98 9.15
N PHE A 509 -2.61 14.80 8.22
CA PHE A 509 -2.07 14.95 6.87
C PHE A 509 -1.61 16.39 6.62
N ARG A 510 -0.52 16.53 5.90
CA ARG A 510 -0.05 17.78 5.32
C ARG A 510 -0.34 17.74 3.82
N ILE A 511 -1.03 18.77 3.31
CA ILE A 511 -1.53 18.81 1.92
C ILE A 511 -0.60 19.71 1.12
N VAL A 512 0.03 19.19 0.05
CA VAL A 512 1.14 19.85 -0.67
C VAL A 512 0.81 20.08 -2.14
N ALA A 513 0.85 21.32 -2.61
CA ALA A 513 0.63 21.65 -4.02
C ALA A 513 1.81 21.21 -4.90
N ARG A 514 1.52 20.49 -5.99
CA ARG A 514 2.52 19.85 -6.87
C ARG A 514 3.52 20.84 -7.47
N HIS A 515 3.03 21.92 -8.05
CA HIS A 515 3.84 22.87 -8.83
C HIS A 515 4.79 23.72 -7.97
N SER A 516 4.51 23.87 -6.67
CA SER A 516 5.23 24.80 -5.79
C SER A 516 5.93 24.15 -4.60
N GLY A 517 5.66 22.87 -4.32
CA GLY A 517 6.14 22.15 -3.15
C GLY A 517 5.70 22.77 -1.82
N ARG A 518 4.63 23.57 -1.83
CA ARG A 518 4.14 24.33 -0.67
C ARG A 518 2.87 23.74 -0.09
N CYS A 519 2.72 23.95 1.21
CA CYS A 519 1.69 23.34 2.01
C CYS A 519 0.46 24.23 2.12
N LEU A 520 -0.71 23.59 2.14
CA LEU A 520 -1.99 24.19 2.45
C LEU A 520 -1.94 24.74 3.88
N ASP A 521 -2.16 26.03 4.06
CA ASP A 521 -1.94 26.74 5.32
C ASP A 521 -3.13 27.65 5.64
N VAL A 522 -3.66 27.55 6.86
CA VAL A 522 -4.63 28.52 7.38
C VAL A 522 -3.88 29.79 7.78
N SER A 523 -4.11 30.86 7.03
CA SER A 523 -3.33 32.10 7.09
C SER A 523 -3.20 32.67 8.50
N GLY A 524 -1.95 32.92 8.90
CA GLY A 524 -1.59 33.45 10.22
C GLY A 524 -1.90 32.52 11.40
N ALA A 525 -2.13 31.22 11.15
CA ALA A 525 -2.63 30.25 12.13
C ALA A 525 -3.93 30.70 12.83
N SER A 526 -4.75 31.51 12.15
CA SER A 526 -5.99 32.05 12.69
C SER A 526 -6.94 30.94 13.11
N THR A 527 -7.69 31.14 14.19
CA THR A 527 -8.80 30.27 14.62
C THR A 527 -10.18 30.89 14.33
N ALA A 528 -10.24 31.99 13.57
CA ALA A 528 -11.48 32.64 13.21
C ALA A 528 -12.13 32.01 11.96
N ASP A 529 -13.47 31.97 11.94
CA ASP A 529 -14.26 31.64 10.76
C ASP A 529 -14.00 32.66 9.64
N GLY A 530 -13.87 32.17 8.40
CA GLY A 530 -13.57 32.99 7.23
C GLY A 530 -12.09 33.34 7.04
N ALA A 531 -11.18 32.82 7.89
CA ALA A 531 -9.75 32.93 7.62
C ALA A 531 -9.38 32.18 6.33
N ALA A 532 -8.67 32.85 5.44
CA ALA A 532 -8.31 32.32 4.12
C ALA A 532 -7.29 31.17 4.23
N LEU A 533 -7.45 30.17 3.35
CA LEU A 533 -6.38 29.23 3.06
C LEU A 533 -5.45 29.80 1.99
N ILE A 534 -4.17 29.64 2.23
CA ILE A 534 -3.06 30.04 1.35
C ILE A 534 -2.16 28.82 1.13
N GLN A 535 -1.25 28.90 0.16
CA GLN A 535 -0.05 28.06 0.22
C GLN A 535 1.04 28.77 1.02
N TYR A 536 1.80 28.02 1.79
CA TYR A 536 2.97 28.53 2.50
C TYR A 536 4.12 27.51 2.52
N ALA A 537 5.32 27.97 2.87
CA ALA A 537 6.45 27.06 3.07
C ALA A 537 6.09 25.97 4.10
N CYS A 538 6.32 24.72 3.74
CA CYS A 538 5.98 23.57 4.57
C CYS A 538 6.78 23.56 5.87
N GLY A 539 6.09 23.53 7.00
CA GLY A 539 6.66 23.50 8.34
C GLY A 539 6.02 22.43 9.21
N GLY A 540 6.17 22.61 10.53
CA GLY A 540 5.59 21.73 11.56
C GLY A 540 4.34 22.29 12.24
N GLY A 541 3.84 23.47 11.84
CA GLY A 541 2.71 24.15 12.48
C GLY A 541 1.39 23.40 12.33
N ALA A 542 0.56 23.41 13.37
CA ALA A 542 -0.75 22.73 13.36
C ALA A 542 -1.77 23.36 12.39
N ASN A 543 -1.53 24.59 11.92
CA ASN A 543 -2.29 25.26 10.86
C ASN A 543 -1.98 24.74 9.44
N GLN A 544 -1.04 23.81 9.29
CA GLN A 544 -0.74 23.07 8.06
C GLN A 544 -1.04 21.56 8.18
N ARG A 545 -1.67 21.14 9.29
CA ARG A 545 -2.01 19.74 9.59
C ARG A 545 -3.52 19.57 9.56
N TYR A 546 -3.99 18.55 8.86
CA TYR A 546 -5.40 18.32 8.60
C TYR A 546 -5.81 16.89 8.93
N GLN A 547 -6.98 16.73 9.53
CA GLN A 547 -7.65 15.42 9.62
C GLN A 547 -8.59 15.26 8.42
N LEU A 548 -8.59 14.07 7.82
CA LEU A 548 -9.56 13.70 6.79
C LEU A 548 -10.66 12.86 7.46
N VAL A 549 -11.90 13.35 7.46
CA VAL A 549 -13.02 12.70 8.15
C VAL A 549 -14.04 12.25 7.12
N ASP A 550 -14.12 10.93 6.89
CA ASP A 550 -15.06 10.31 5.95
C ASP A 550 -16.52 10.67 6.28
N GLN A 551 -17.27 11.05 5.25
CA GLN A 551 -18.69 11.40 5.27
C GLN A 551 -19.56 10.43 4.46
N GLY A 552 -18.97 9.33 3.97
CA GLY A 552 -19.60 8.33 3.11
C GLY A 552 -19.66 8.74 1.64
N GLY A 553 -19.82 7.73 0.76
CA GLY A 553 -19.96 7.94 -0.68
C GLY A 553 -18.70 8.51 -1.37
N GLY A 554 -17.52 8.37 -0.75
CA GLY A 554 -16.26 8.87 -1.27
C GLY A 554 -15.99 10.36 -1.01
N PHE A 555 -16.70 10.99 -0.06
CA PHE A 555 -16.50 12.39 0.32
C PHE A 555 -15.98 12.52 1.75
N PHE A 556 -15.11 13.49 1.98
CA PHE A 556 -14.43 13.76 3.23
C PHE A 556 -14.61 15.23 3.65
N GLU A 557 -14.65 15.49 4.95
CA GLU A 557 -14.31 16.82 5.50
C GLU A 557 -12.79 16.90 5.70
N ILE A 558 -12.20 18.05 5.40
CA ILE A 558 -10.79 18.34 5.67
C ILE A 558 -10.77 19.31 6.86
N ARG A 559 -10.24 18.89 8.03
CA ARG A 559 -10.31 19.67 9.29
C ARG A 559 -8.93 20.12 9.76
N ALA A 560 -8.73 21.43 9.95
CA ALA A 560 -7.46 21.97 10.43
C ALA A 560 -7.25 21.67 11.93
N GLN A 561 -6.10 21.07 12.28
CA GLN A 561 -5.82 20.52 13.61
C GLN A 561 -5.72 21.58 14.72
N HIS A 562 -5.40 22.84 14.39
CA HIS A 562 -5.25 23.92 15.39
C HIS A 562 -6.56 24.63 15.75
N SER A 563 -7.61 24.47 14.94
CA SER A 563 -8.85 25.27 15.05
C SER A 563 -10.14 24.43 15.05
N ASP A 564 -10.03 23.12 14.83
CA ASP A 564 -11.12 22.16 14.62
C ASP A 564 -12.14 22.59 13.55
N ARG A 565 -11.71 23.44 12.60
CA ARG A 565 -12.55 23.97 11.50
C ARG A 565 -12.33 23.23 10.20
N CYS A 566 -13.40 23.17 9.42
CA CYS A 566 -13.42 22.55 8.12
C CYS A 566 -12.93 23.53 7.04
N VAL A 567 -12.24 23.00 6.04
CA VAL A 567 -12.06 23.67 4.75
C VAL A 567 -13.45 23.90 4.12
N ASP A 568 -13.67 25.09 3.59
CA ASP A 568 -14.98 25.56 3.12
C ASP A 568 -14.82 26.42 1.86
N VAL A 569 -15.67 26.18 0.86
CA VAL A 569 -15.81 27.08 -0.29
C VAL A 569 -16.70 28.27 0.10
N SER A 570 -16.09 29.44 0.26
CA SER A 570 -16.71 30.62 0.86
C SER A 570 -18.08 30.95 0.25
N GLY A 571 -19.08 31.08 1.13
CA GLY A 571 -20.46 31.39 0.76
C GLY A 571 -21.17 30.32 -0.06
N ALA A 572 -20.67 29.08 -0.07
CA ALA A 572 -21.11 27.99 -0.94
C ALA A 572 -21.15 28.39 -2.43
N SER A 573 -20.22 29.26 -2.85
CA SER A 573 -20.18 29.82 -4.21
C SER A 573 -20.05 28.73 -5.27
N MET A 574 -20.71 28.96 -6.41
CA MET A 574 -20.63 28.13 -7.62
C MET A 574 -19.70 28.72 -8.69
N ALA A 575 -19.00 29.81 -8.38
CA ALA A 575 -18.14 30.53 -9.32
C ALA A 575 -16.66 30.13 -9.21
N ASP A 576 -15.97 30.15 -10.34
CA ASP A 576 -14.50 30.10 -10.41
C ASP A 576 -13.90 31.30 -9.68
N GLY A 577 -12.79 31.10 -8.99
CA GLY A 577 -12.12 32.14 -8.20
C GLY A 577 -12.74 32.41 -6.83
N ALA A 578 -13.76 31.65 -6.40
CA ALA A 578 -14.27 31.76 -5.04
C ALA A 578 -13.22 31.23 -4.04
N SER A 579 -12.92 32.01 -3.00
CA SER A 579 -11.86 31.71 -2.04
C SER A 579 -12.18 30.49 -1.18
N ILE A 580 -11.15 29.71 -0.89
CA ILE A 580 -11.19 28.65 0.12
C ILE A 580 -10.84 29.26 1.48
N VAL A 581 -11.68 29.00 2.48
CA VAL A 581 -11.54 29.50 3.85
C VAL A 581 -11.68 28.35 4.84
N GLN A 582 -11.32 28.57 6.10
CA GLN A 582 -11.80 27.69 7.17
C GLN A 582 -13.15 28.20 7.70
N TRP A 583 -14.03 27.28 8.08
CA TRP A 583 -15.31 27.60 8.71
C TRP A 583 -15.71 26.51 9.72
N LEU A 584 -16.64 26.83 10.62
CA LEU A 584 -17.29 25.86 11.49
C LEU A 584 -17.82 24.66 10.67
N CYS A 585 -17.37 23.45 11.02
CA CYS A 585 -17.86 22.22 10.41
C CYS A 585 -19.37 22.07 10.65
N ALA A 586 -20.14 22.12 9.56
CA ALA A 586 -21.59 22.07 9.55
C ALA A 586 -22.13 20.88 8.73
N GLY A 587 -21.26 20.04 8.15
CA GLY A 587 -21.65 18.88 7.34
C GLY A 587 -22.31 19.23 6.01
N VAL A 588 -22.17 20.47 5.54
CA VAL A 588 -22.76 20.99 4.30
C VAL A 588 -21.91 20.66 3.08
N ASP A 589 -22.52 20.62 1.88
CA ASP A 589 -21.84 20.11 0.68
C ASP A 589 -20.68 21.00 0.17
N ASN A 590 -20.59 22.27 0.58
CA ASN A 590 -19.44 23.14 0.32
C ASN A 590 -18.24 22.92 1.26
N GLN A 591 -18.36 21.98 2.21
CA GLN A 591 -17.29 21.50 3.11
C GLN A 591 -16.90 20.03 2.84
N ARG A 592 -17.53 19.40 1.84
CA ARG A 592 -17.31 17.99 1.48
C ARG A 592 -16.50 17.90 0.21
N PHE A 593 -15.36 17.22 0.27
CA PHE A 593 -14.42 17.08 -0.83
C PHE A 593 -14.21 15.62 -1.21
N ARG A 594 -14.10 15.34 -2.50
CA ARG A 594 -13.65 14.04 -3.02
C ARG A 594 -12.25 14.20 -3.58
N PHE A 595 -11.40 13.22 -3.30
CA PHE A 595 -10.08 13.12 -3.91
C PHE A 595 -10.19 12.28 -5.19
N SER A 596 -9.64 12.78 -6.29
CA SER A 596 -9.59 12.08 -7.57
C SER A 596 -8.23 12.32 -8.23
N GLN A 597 -7.62 11.28 -8.78
CA GLN A 597 -6.49 11.44 -9.69
C GLN A 597 -6.97 12.09 -11.00
#